data_AF-A0A3Q7RI59-F1
#
_entry.id   AF-A0A3Q7RI59-F1
#
_cell.length_a   1.000
_cell.length_b   1.000
_cell.length_c   1.000
_cell.angle_alpha   90.00
_cell.angle_beta   90.00
_cell.angle_gamma   90.00
#
_symmetry.space_group_name_H-M   'P 1'
#
loop_
_entity.id
_entity.type
_entity.pdbx_description
1 polymer ?
#
loop_
_entity_poly.entity_id
_entity_poly.type
_entity_poly.pdbx_seq_one_letter_code
_entity_poly.pdbx_strand_id
1 'polypeptide(L)'
;MTQTVSIGETVTLSCSVPDSFPKGPVLWFKGSGPSRELIYNFKEGLFPRVKEIGHITKAGNTDFSIRISEISLVDAGTYYCMKFKEGKPDREFQSGPGTQVSVIVLPSLPVVIGPLERALIGQTVNFSCMSYGFFPKDITLKWFKNGKEISSLQTHIVQMKNSNTYKISSTTEVVLTLQDFYSYVTCDVNHLSLHYPLQKNADLSETILVPSKMSIFEHLIPKNKINVICKAKKFYPEGIQLIWLNNGNISQIDKTLTSSMSSDGLYTV
;
A
#
# COMPACT_ATOMS: atom_id res chain seq x y z
N MET A 1 23.25 -16.39 8.48
CA MET A 1 22.86 -15.02 8.95
C MET A 1 22.09 -14.35 7.84
N THR A 2 20.98 -13.67 8.15
CA THR A 2 20.17 -12.95 7.15
C THR A 2 20.11 -11.48 7.51
N GLN A 3 20.32 -10.59 6.54
CA GLN A 3 20.14 -9.15 6.67
C GLN A 3 19.09 -8.69 5.66
N THR A 4 18.10 -7.95 6.17
CA THR A 4 17.06 -7.34 5.35
C THR A 4 17.36 -5.86 5.17
N VAL A 5 17.30 -5.36 3.94
CA VAL A 5 17.69 -3.97 3.61
C VAL A 5 16.74 -3.40 2.55
N SER A 6 16.42 -2.11 2.64
CA SER A 6 15.56 -1.45 1.66
C SER A 6 16.35 -1.00 0.43
N ILE A 7 15.67 -0.82 -0.71
CA ILE A 7 16.31 -0.23 -1.89
C ILE A 7 16.85 1.17 -1.57
N GLY A 8 18.02 1.49 -2.13
CA GLY A 8 18.73 2.76 -1.96
C GLY A 8 19.53 2.84 -0.67
N GLU A 9 19.25 1.98 0.30
CA GLU A 9 20.02 1.90 1.55
C GLU A 9 21.36 1.21 1.35
N THR A 10 22.10 1.07 2.45
CA THR A 10 23.44 0.53 2.47
C THR A 10 23.50 -0.66 3.43
N VAL A 11 24.05 -1.78 2.97
CA VAL A 11 24.24 -2.98 3.80
C VAL A 11 25.70 -3.11 4.21
N THR A 12 25.93 -3.57 5.44
CA THR A 12 27.27 -3.89 5.96
C THR A 12 27.41 -5.40 6.10
N LEU A 13 28.35 -5.99 5.37
CA LEU A 13 28.66 -7.40 5.43
C LEU A 13 29.91 -7.59 6.28
N SER A 14 29.72 -8.19 7.47
CA SER A 14 30.81 -8.39 8.41
C SER A 14 31.66 -9.61 8.07
N CYS A 15 32.97 -9.47 8.15
CA CYS A 15 33.90 -10.59 8.06
C CYS A 15 35.12 -10.37 8.94
N SER A 16 35.42 -11.34 9.81
CA SER A 16 36.65 -11.36 10.60
C SER A 16 37.46 -12.59 10.23
N VAL A 17 38.73 -12.39 9.88
CA VAL A 17 39.66 -13.43 9.48
C VAL A 17 40.78 -13.52 10.52
N PRO A 18 40.99 -14.68 11.17
CA PRO A 18 42.02 -14.83 12.18
C PRO A 18 43.44 -14.63 11.62
N ASP A 19 44.32 -14.02 12.42
CA ASP A 19 45.73 -13.85 12.08
C ASP A 19 46.50 -15.18 11.90
N SER A 20 45.95 -16.29 12.43
CA SER A 20 46.52 -17.63 12.27
C SER A 20 46.35 -18.20 10.86
N PHE A 21 45.53 -17.58 10.01
CA PHE A 21 45.28 -18.06 8.66
C PHE A 21 46.49 -17.80 7.74
N PRO A 22 46.69 -18.63 6.70
CA PRO A 22 47.83 -18.47 5.80
C PRO A 22 47.84 -17.09 5.14
N LYS A 23 49.03 -16.62 4.74
CA LYS A 23 49.16 -15.42 3.91
C LYS A 23 48.38 -15.59 2.61
N GLY A 24 47.80 -14.48 2.13
CA GLY A 24 46.99 -14.43 0.90
C GLY A 24 45.80 -13.48 1.01
N PRO A 25 45.12 -13.16 -0.10
CA PRO A 25 44.03 -12.18 -0.11
C PRO A 25 42.74 -12.72 0.53
N VAL A 26 41.89 -11.79 0.91
CA VAL A 26 40.47 -12.03 1.26
C VAL A 26 39.64 -11.36 0.19
N LEU A 27 38.63 -12.06 -0.32
CA LEU A 27 37.74 -11.59 -1.37
C LEU A 27 36.29 -11.81 -0.96
N TRP A 28 35.39 -10.93 -1.40
CA TRP A 28 33.96 -11.13 -1.27
C TRP A 28 33.35 -11.62 -2.58
N PHE A 29 32.55 -12.68 -2.49
CA PHE A 29 31.80 -13.22 -3.62
C PHE A 29 30.31 -13.28 -3.31
N LYS A 30 29.48 -13.14 -4.33
CA LYS A 30 28.04 -13.42 -4.28
C LYS A 30 27.77 -14.76 -4.96
N GLY A 31 27.02 -15.62 -4.28
CA GLY A 31 26.78 -16.99 -4.71
C GLY A 31 27.97 -17.92 -4.48
N SER A 32 27.81 -19.17 -4.89
CA SER A 32 28.78 -20.25 -4.67
C SER A 32 29.04 -21.03 -5.96
N GLY A 33 30.17 -21.74 -6.02
CA GLY A 33 30.53 -22.54 -7.20
C GLY A 33 31.10 -21.70 -8.34
N PRO A 34 31.13 -22.25 -9.58
CA PRO A 34 31.81 -21.64 -10.71
C PRO A 34 31.14 -20.36 -11.23
N SER A 35 29.85 -20.14 -10.92
CA SER A 35 29.08 -18.95 -11.32
C SER A 35 29.07 -17.84 -10.26
N ARG A 36 29.90 -17.95 -9.22
CA ARG A 36 30.01 -16.89 -8.19
C ARG A 36 30.52 -15.59 -8.80
N GLU A 37 29.95 -14.48 -8.36
CA GLU A 37 30.29 -13.14 -8.82
C GLU A 37 31.26 -12.49 -7.82
N LEU A 38 32.35 -11.89 -8.31
CA LEU A 38 33.27 -11.13 -7.46
C LEU A 38 32.62 -9.80 -7.05
N ILE A 39 32.44 -9.59 -5.76
CA ILE A 39 31.82 -8.38 -5.20
C ILE A 39 32.87 -7.37 -4.77
N TYR A 40 33.98 -7.83 -4.18
CA TYR A 40 35.03 -6.94 -3.74
C TYR A 40 36.39 -7.64 -3.62
N ASN A 41 37.43 -6.93 -4.02
CA ASN A 41 38.83 -7.33 -3.87
C ASN A 41 39.60 -6.20 -3.17
N PHE A 42 40.19 -6.52 -2.01
CA PHE A 42 40.92 -5.57 -1.17
C PHE A 42 42.29 -5.15 -1.73
N LYS A 43 42.80 -5.80 -2.78
CA LYS A 43 44.10 -5.46 -3.40
C LYS A 43 43.94 -4.56 -4.62
N GLU A 44 42.98 -4.86 -5.49
CA GLU A 44 42.85 -4.23 -6.81
C GLU A 44 41.43 -4.35 -7.35
N GLY A 45 41.10 -3.49 -8.31
CA GLY A 45 39.79 -3.45 -8.96
C GLY A 45 39.03 -2.15 -8.68
N LEU A 46 38.01 -1.90 -9.49
CA LEU A 46 37.14 -0.73 -9.33
C LEU A 46 35.76 -1.20 -8.88
N PHE A 47 35.39 -0.86 -7.65
CA PHE A 47 34.12 -1.22 -7.03
C PHE A 47 33.41 0.03 -6.51
N PRO A 48 32.77 0.85 -7.37
CA PRO A 48 32.29 2.18 -6.99
C PRO A 48 31.28 2.19 -5.82
N ARG A 49 30.46 1.15 -5.73
CA ARG A 49 29.40 0.98 -4.71
C ARG A 49 29.88 0.30 -3.43
N VAL A 50 31.11 -0.25 -3.41
CA VAL A 50 31.59 -1.07 -2.31
C VAL A 50 32.79 -0.41 -1.65
N LYS A 51 32.74 -0.27 -0.33
CA LYS A 51 33.83 0.28 0.48
C LYS A 51 34.16 -0.66 1.62
N GLU A 52 35.45 -0.82 1.88
CA GLU A 52 35.96 -1.46 3.08
C GLU A 52 35.59 -0.65 4.34
N ILE A 53 35.42 -1.34 5.46
CA ILE A 53 35.17 -0.70 6.76
C ILE A 53 36.46 -0.60 7.57
N GLY A 54 37.28 -1.65 7.55
CA GLY A 54 38.54 -1.71 8.28
C GLY A 54 39.69 -0.99 7.56
N HIS A 55 40.67 -0.51 8.33
CA HIS A 55 41.92 0.03 7.78
C HIS A 55 42.84 -1.10 7.32
N ILE A 56 42.70 -1.50 6.05
CA ILE A 56 43.45 -2.59 5.41
C ILE A 56 44.98 -2.39 5.48
N THR A 57 45.44 -1.14 5.58
CA THR A 57 46.86 -0.77 5.65
C THR A 57 47.48 -0.97 7.04
N LYS A 58 46.68 -1.30 8.05
CA LYS A 58 47.18 -1.54 9.41
C LYS A 58 47.66 -2.98 9.55
N ALA A 59 48.89 -3.17 10.03
CA ALA A 59 49.41 -4.49 10.37
C ALA A 59 48.53 -5.15 11.45
N GLY A 60 48.13 -6.41 11.24
CA GLY A 60 47.22 -7.15 12.14
C GLY A 60 45.73 -6.83 11.95
N ASN A 61 45.33 -6.26 10.80
CA ASN A 61 43.91 -6.08 10.51
C ASN A 61 43.24 -7.45 10.25
N THR A 62 42.36 -7.84 11.17
CA THR A 62 41.52 -9.04 11.05
C THR A 62 40.14 -8.72 10.46
N ASP A 63 39.77 -7.45 10.33
CA ASP A 63 38.45 -7.03 9.85
C ASP A 63 38.43 -6.80 8.33
N PHE A 64 37.72 -7.68 7.63
CA PHE A 64 37.49 -7.66 6.19
C PHE A 64 36.02 -7.37 5.85
N SER A 65 35.35 -6.61 6.72
CA SER A 65 33.98 -6.18 6.51
C SER A 65 33.90 -5.15 5.38
N ILE A 66 32.82 -5.25 4.58
CA ILE A 66 32.53 -4.33 3.48
C ILE A 66 31.17 -3.69 3.65
N ARG A 67 31.00 -2.55 3.03
CA ARG A 67 29.76 -1.78 2.93
C ARG A 67 29.38 -1.64 1.46
N ILE A 68 28.17 -2.06 1.11
CA ILE A 68 27.63 -1.94 -0.26
C ILE A 68 26.52 -0.89 -0.23
N SER A 69 26.71 0.22 -0.96
CA SER A 69 25.76 1.33 -1.04
C SER A 69 24.78 1.20 -2.21
N GLU A 70 23.68 1.94 -2.12
CA GLU A 70 22.65 2.03 -3.15
C GLU A 70 22.08 0.66 -3.52
N ILE A 71 21.61 -0.10 -2.51
CA ILE A 71 21.10 -1.46 -2.72
C ILE A 71 19.93 -1.46 -3.70
N SER A 72 19.90 -2.46 -4.56
CA SER A 72 18.90 -2.71 -5.58
C SER A 72 18.42 -4.16 -5.48
N LEU A 73 17.34 -4.50 -6.20
CA LEU A 73 16.77 -5.85 -6.19
C LEU A 73 17.75 -6.92 -6.68
N VAL A 74 18.69 -6.56 -7.57
CA VAL A 74 19.68 -7.51 -8.06
C VAL A 74 20.75 -7.83 -7.04
N ASP A 75 20.89 -7.04 -5.97
CA ASP A 75 21.88 -7.30 -4.92
C ASP A 75 21.38 -8.38 -3.93
N ALA A 76 20.12 -8.82 -4.03
CA ALA A 76 19.62 -9.94 -3.24
C ALA A 76 20.41 -11.22 -3.54
N GLY A 77 20.79 -11.95 -2.49
CA GLY A 77 21.56 -13.18 -2.60
C GLY A 77 22.48 -13.41 -1.40
N THR A 78 23.26 -14.48 -1.47
CA THR A 78 24.16 -14.87 -0.37
C THR A 78 25.59 -14.44 -0.68
N TYR A 79 26.19 -13.70 0.24
CA TYR A 79 27.54 -13.16 0.11
C TYR A 79 28.49 -13.93 1.01
N TYR A 80 29.66 -14.26 0.49
CA TYR A 80 30.67 -15.08 1.14
C TYR A 80 31.99 -14.34 1.20
N CYS A 81 32.54 -14.22 2.41
CA CYS A 81 33.90 -13.79 2.63
C CYS A 81 34.83 -15.00 2.48
N MET A 82 35.75 -14.95 1.53
CA MET A 82 36.61 -16.08 1.17
C MET A 82 38.08 -15.73 1.36
N LYS A 83 38.79 -16.59 2.08
CA LYS A 83 40.24 -16.51 2.27
C LYS A 83 40.95 -17.36 1.24
N PHE A 84 41.99 -16.80 0.64
CA PHE A 84 42.90 -17.49 -0.26
C PHE A 84 44.27 -17.65 0.38
N LYS A 85 44.93 -18.76 0.05
CA LYS A 85 46.34 -19.00 0.33
C LYS A 85 47.17 -18.51 -0.86
N GLU A 86 48.18 -17.71 -0.56
CA GLU A 86 49.10 -17.14 -1.52
C GLU A 86 49.80 -18.24 -2.34
N GLY A 87 49.81 -18.07 -3.67
CA GLY A 87 50.34 -19.03 -4.63
C GLY A 87 50.42 -18.48 -6.05
N LYS A 88 50.74 -19.35 -7.02
CA LYS A 88 50.73 -19.03 -8.46
C LYS A 88 49.96 -20.13 -9.22
N PRO A 89 48.62 -20.05 -9.33
CA PRO A 89 47.72 -19.02 -8.81
C PRO A 89 47.40 -19.19 -7.31
N ASP A 90 46.84 -18.15 -6.69
CA ASP A 90 46.25 -18.22 -5.35
C ASP A 90 45.18 -19.32 -5.30
N ARG A 91 45.12 -20.05 -4.19
CA ARG A 91 44.16 -21.16 -3.99
C ARG A 91 43.18 -20.83 -2.89
N GLU A 92 41.92 -21.17 -3.09
CA GLU A 92 40.90 -21.04 -2.06
C GLU A 92 41.30 -21.86 -0.83
N PHE A 93 41.35 -21.20 0.32
CA PHE A 93 41.69 -21.83 1.59
C PHE A 93 40.44 -22.13 2.40
N GLN A 94 39.58 -21.13 2.58
CA GLN A 94 38.36 -21.27 3.36
C GLN A 94 37.31 -20.24 2.93
N SER A 95 36.04 -20.66 2.93
CA SER A 95 34.88 -19.79 2.77
C SER A 95 34.19 -19.60 4.13
N GLY A 96 33.76 -18.36 4.40
CA GLY A 96 32.87 -18.07 5.53
C GLY A 96 31.48 -18.71 5.37
N PRO A 97 30.65 -18.69 6.43
CA PRO A 97 29.33 -19.32 6.43
C PRO A 97 28.31 -18.65 5.48
N GLY A 98 28.59 -17.42 5.05
CA GLY A 98 27.74 -16.66 4.16
C GLY A 98 26.68 -15.80 4.89
N THR A 99 26.37 -14.67 4.29
CA THR A 99 25.33 -13.73 4.74
C THR A 99 24.28 -13.60 3.63
N GLN A 100 23.05 -14.01 3.92
CA GLN A 100 21.91 -13.84 3.03
C GLN A 100 21.46 -12.38 3.10
N VAL A 101 21.53 -11.65 1.99
CA VAL A 101 20.96 -10.31 1.85
C VAL A 101 19.59 -10.44 1.18
N SER A 102 18.56 -10.03 1.91
CA SER A 102 17.19 -9.92 1.42
C SER A 102 16.84 -8.46 1.19
N VAL A 103 16.31 -8.15 0.01
CA VAL A 103 15.96 -6.77 -0.36
C VAL A 103 14.45 -6.58 -0.25
N ILE A 104 14.03 -5.44 0.27
CA ILE A 104 12.63 -5.10 0.47
C ILE A 104 12.28 -3.75 -0.16
N VAL A 105 11.01 -3.62 -0.56
CA VAL A 105 10.43 -2.37 -1.04
C VAL A 105 9.08 -2.17 -0.38
N LEU A 106 8.82 -0.94 0.06
CA LEU A 106 7.55 -0.60 0.71
C LEU A 106 6.41 -0.54 -0.32
N PRO A 107 5.22 -1.06 0.02
CA PRO A 107 4.01 -0.78 -0.75
C PRO A 107 3.65 0.71 -0.69
N SER A 108 3.02 1.20 -1.74
CA SER A 108 2.36 2.51 -1.72
C SER A 108 1.17 2.50 -0.77
N LEU A 109 0.76 3.69 -0.31
CA LEU A 109 -0.51 3.85 0.40
C LEU A 109 -1.66 3.27 -0.44
N PRO A 110 -2.57 2.48 0.16
CA PRO A 110 -3.69 1.91 -0.56
C PRO A 110 -4.65 2.99 -1.07
N VAL A 111 -5.15 2.78 -2.29
CA VAL A 111 -6.18 3.62 -2.90
C VAL A 111 -7.46 2.81 -2.94
N VAL A 112 -8.53 3.32 -2.33
CA VAL A 112 -9.86 2.70 -2.32
C VAL A 112 -10.79 3.46 -3.26
N ILE A 113 -11.46 2.73 -4.14
CA ILE A 113 -12.40 3.24 -5.14
C ILE A 113 -13.75 2.57 -4.89
N GLY A 114 -14.78 3.39 -4.64
CA GLY A 114 -16.17 2.95 -4.54
C GLY A 114 -16.89 2.93 -5.90
N PRO A 115 -18.21 2.70 -5.92
CA PRO A 115 -19.00 2.78 -7.14
C PRO A 115 -19.03 4.20 -7.70
N LEU A 116 -19.19 4.31 -9.03
CA LEU A 116 -19.24 5.61 -9.74
C LEU A 116 -20.51 6.40 -9.41
N GLU A 117 -21.62 5.68 -9.26
CA GLU A 117 -22.92 6.24 -8.90
C GLU A 117 -23.30 5.81 -7.49
N ARG A 118 -24.06 6.67 -6.81
CA ARG A 118 -24.66 6.32 -5.52
C ARG A 118 -25.70 5.22 -5.70
N ALA A 119 -25.81 4.34 -4.71
CA ALA A 119 -26.68 3.18 -4.74
C ALA A 119 -27.73 3.25 -3.63
N LEU A 120 -28.86 2.58 -3.87
CA LEU A 120 -29.98 2.52 -2.95
C LEU A 120 -29.66 1.61 -1.76
N ILE A 121 -30.32 1.88 -0.64
CA ILE A 121 -30.32 0.98 0.52
C ILE A 121 -30.80 -0.43 0.10
N GLY A 122 -30.13 -1.46 0.60
CA GLY A 122 -30.38 -2.86 0.27
C GLY A 122 -29.63 -3.35 -0.98
N GLN A 123 -29.04 -2.47 -1.78
CA GLN A 123 -28.18 -2.88 -2.89
C GLN A 123 -26.79 -3.28 -2.39
N THR A 124 -26.17 -4.21 -3.13
CA THR A 124 -24.77 -4.58 -2.97
C THR A 124 -23.92 -3.74 -3.91
N VAL A 125 -22.85 -3.15 -3.39
CA VAL A 125 -21.90 -2.32 -4.15
C VAL A 125 -20.47 -2.86 -4.03
N ASN A 126 -19.66 -2.55 -5.02
CA ASN A 126 -18.26 -2.99 -5.07
C ASN A 126 -17.31 -1.87 -4.64
N PHE A 127 -16.36 -2.23 -3.79
CA PHE A 127 -15.20 -1.41 -3.47
C PHE A 127 -13.95 -2.11 -3.96
N SER A 128 -13.06 -1.37 -4.63
CA SER A 128 -11.77 -1.87 -5.09
C SER A 128 -10.64 -1.15 -4.36
N CYS A 129 -9.61 -1.90 -3.98
CA CYS A 129 -8.42 -1.36 -3.35
C CYS A 129 -7.17 -1.77 -4.10
N MET A 130 -6.23 -0.85 -4.27
CA MET A 130 -4.95 -1.10 -4.92
C MET A 130 -3.78 -0.54 -4.14
N SER A 131 -2.68 -1.29 -4.11
CA SER A 131 -1.37 -0.84 -3.62
C SER A 131 -0.27 -1.35 -4.55
N TYR A 132 0.80 -0.56 -4.70
CA TYR A 132 1.79 -0.68 -5.76
C TYR A 132 3.22 -0.69 -5.23
N GLY A 133 4.16 -1.18 -6.04
CA GLY A 133 5.60 -0.94 -5.85
C GLY A 133 6.30 -1.80 -4.80
N PHE A 134 5.64 -2.79 -4.19
CA PHE A 134 6.25 -3.59 -3.13
C PHE A 134 7.09 -4.76 -3.63
N PHE A 135 7.98 -5.23 -2.77
CA PHE A 135 8.78 -6.43 -2.95
C PHE A 135 9.22 -6.95 -1.57
N PRO A 136 9.21 -8.27 -1.30
CA PRO A 136 8.91 -9.38 -2.22
C PRO A 136 7.41 -9.54 -2.54
N LYS A 137 7.05 -10.60 -3.27
CA LYS A 137 5.67 -10.84 -3.72
C LYS A 137 4.69 -11.08 -2.56
N ASP A 138 5.16 -11.61 -1.44
CA ASP A 138 4.33 -12.03 -0.32
C ASP A 138 3.76 -10.81 0.42
N ILE A 139 2.45 -10.61 0.29
CA ILE A 139 1.70 -9.47 0.83
C ILE A 139 0.28 -9.92 1.15
N THR A 140 -0.34 -9.28 2.14
CA THR A 140 -1.74 -9.52 2.51
C THR A 140 -2.55 -8.25 2.34
N LEU A 141 -3.76 -8.38 1.78
CA LEU A 141 -4.76 -7.32 1.73
C LEU A 141 -6.07 -7.85 2.33
N LYS A 142 -6.58 -7.16 3.35
CA LYS A 142 -7.83 -7.47 4.05
C LYS A 142 -8.81 -6.32 3.97
N TRP A 143 -10.09 -6.65 4.08
CA TRP A 143 -11.18 -5.69 4.09
C TRP A 143 -11.89 -5.72 5.44
N PHE A 144 -12.29 -4.55 5.92
CA PHE A 144 -13.07 -4.40 7.14
C PHE A 144 -14.23 -3.43 6.91
N LYS A 145 -15.36 -3.68 7.57
CA LYS A 145 -16.47 -2.73 7.72
C LYS A 145 -16.61 -2.41 9.20
N ASN A 146 -16.36 -1.15 9.57
CA ASN A 146 -16.36 -0.70 10.97
C ASN A 146 -15.52 -1.59 11.91
N GLY A 147 -14.34 -2.02 11.44
CA GLY A 147 -13.42 -2.88 12.19
C GLY A 147 -13.74 -4.38 12.17
N LYS A 148 -14.87 -4.81 11.59
CA LYS A 148 -15.18 -6.23 11.39
C LYS A 148 -14.69 -6.71 10.02
N GLU A 149 -13.91 -7.78 9.98
CA GLU A 149 -13.38 -8.34 8.73
C GLU A 149 -14.53 -8.81 7.81
N ILE A 150 -14.43 -8.46 6.53
CA ILE A 150 -15.36 -8.87 5.47
C ILE A 150 -14.58 -9.59 4.35
N SER A 151 -15.26 -10.45 3.61
CA SER A 151 -14.62 -11.24 2.55
C SER A 151 -14.28 -10.41 1.31
N SER A 152 -13.14 -10.69 0.70
CA SER A 152 -12.84 -10.26 -0.67
C SER A 152 -13.51 -11.19 -1.67
N LEU A 153 -14.04 -10.64 -2.77
CA LEU A 153 -14.46 -11.43 -3.93
C LEU A 153 -13.26 -11.97 -4.70
N GLN A 154 -12.29 -11.08 -4.95
CA GLN A 154 -11.11 -11.36 -5.74
C GLN A 154 -9.93 -10.58 -5.19
N THR A 155 -8.76 -11.19 -5.20
CA THR A 155 -7.49 -10.55 -4.86
C THR A 155 -6.42 -11.03 -5.83
N HIS A 156 -5.77 -10.10 -6.51
CA HIS A 156 -4.78 -10.38 -7.53
C HIS A 156 -3.47 -9.69 -7.20
N ILE A 157 -2.36 -10.44 -7.31
CA ILE A 157 -1.01 -9.91 -7.19
C ILE A 157 -0.34 -10.07 -8.56
N VAL A 158 0.10 -8.96 -9.14
CA VAL A 158 0.65 -8.91 -10.49
C VAL A 158 1.97 -8.16 -10.47
N GLN A 159 2.98 -8.66 -11.18
CA GLN A 159 4.24 -7.93 -11.37
C GLN A 159 4.01 -6.72 -12.28
N MET A 160 4.60 -5.57 -11.92
CA MET A 160 4.43 -4.34 -12.70
C MET A 160 5.26 -4.39 -14.00
N LYS A 161 4.71 -3.82 -15.08
CA LYS A 161 5.40 -3.77 -16.38
C LYS A 161 6.72 -2.99 -16.24
N ASN A 162 7.79 -3.54 -16.80
CA ASN A 162 9.15 -2.96 -16.75
C ASN A 162 9.68 -2.71 -15.32
N SER A 163 9.16 -3.43 -14.32
CA SER A 163 9.63 -3.38 -12.95
C SER A 163 9.71 -4.79 -12.34
N ASN A 164 10.60 -4.96 -11.38
CA ASN A 164 10.71 -6.18 -10.58
C ASN A 164 9.82 -6.12 -9.33
N THR A 165 9.05 -5.04 -9.14
CA THR A 165 8.10 -4.86 -8.05
C THR A 165 6.70 -5.34 -8.41
N TYR A 166 5.86 -5.55 -7.40
CA TYR A 166 4.50 -6.07 -7.54
C TYR A 166 3.45 -4.99 -7.26
N LYS A 167 2.23 -5.25 -7.72
CA LYS A 167 1.01 -4.56 -7.32
C LYS A 167 -0.01 -5.57 -6.81
N ILE A 168 -0.83 -5.16 -5.85
CA ILE A 168 -1.95 -5.94 -5.33
C ILE A 168 -3.23 -5.15 -5.59
N SER A 169 -4.27 -5.85 -6.03
CA SER A 169 -5.61 -5.31 -6.21
C SER A 169 -6.64 -6.27 -5.65
N SER A 170 -7.60 -5.77 -4.87
CA SER A 170 -8.69 -6.57 -4.32
C SER A 170 -10.03 -5.86 -4.50
N THR A 171 -11.09 -6.63 -4.64
CA THR A 171 -12.48 -6.12 -4.68
C THR A 171 -13.30 -6.81 -3.60
N THR A 172 -14.14 -6.06 -2.89
CA THR A 172 -15.11 -6.56 -1.92
C THR A 172 -16.51 -6.04 -2.23
N GLU A 173 -17.51 -6.76 -1.76
CA GLU A 173 -18.93 -6.41 -1.87
C GLU A 173 -19.46 -5.96 -0.51
N VAL A 174 -20.24 -4.89 -0.52
CA VAL A 174 -20.87 -4.35 0.69
C VAL A 174 -22.34 -4.11 0.42
N VAL A 175 -23.19 -4.70 1.26
CA VAL A 175 -24.63 -4.39 1.27
C VAL A 175 -24.85 -3.09 2.06
N LEU A 176 -25.53 -2.13 1.45
CA LEU A 176 -25.83 -0.84 2.05
C LEU A 176 -27.05 -0.93 2.96
N THR A 177 -26.95 -0.36 4.16
CA THR A 177 -28.04 -0.31 5.14
C THR A 177 -28.22 1.10 5.69
N LEU A 178 -29.36 1.40 6.31
CA LEU A 178 -29.59 2.71 6.94
C LEU A 178 -28.62 2.99 8.11
N GLN A 179 -27.95 1.97 8.63
CA GLN A 179 -26.94 2.14 9.69
C GLN A 179 -25.60 2.62 9.12
N ASP A 180 -25.45 2.67 7.79
CA ASP A 180 -24.18 2.92 7.13
C ASP A 180 -23.87 4.40 6.86
N PHE A 181 -24.71 5.34 7.28
CA PHE A 181 -24.45 6.77 7.12
C PHE A 181 -23.17 7.26 7.80
N TYR A 182 -22.72 6.56 8.84
CA TYR A 182 -21.47 6.85 9.56
C TYR A 182 -20.49 5.66 9.52
N SER A 183 -20.77 4.69 8.65
CA SER A 183 -19.92 3.52 8.45
C SER A 183 -18.87 3.79 7.38
N TYR A 184 -17.77 3.06 7.46
CA TYR A 184 -16.72 3.09 6.45
C TYR A 184 -16.21 1.68 6.18
N VAL A 185 -15.64 1.53 4.99
CA VAL A 185 -14.91 0.34 4.57
C VAL A 185 -13.43 0.65 4.63
N THR A 186 -12.65 -0.24 5.23
CA THR A 186 -11.20 -0.13 5.35
C THR A 186 -10.53 -1.18 4.48
N CYS A 187 -9.62 -0.74 3.63
CA CYS A 187 -8.62 -1.60 3.01
C CYS A 187 -7.36 -1.59 3.87
N ASP A 188 -6.94 -2.76 4.34
CA ASP A 188 -5.76 -2.99 5.18
C ASP A 188 -4.72 -3.79 4.40
N VAL A 189 -3.52 -3.23 4.25
CA VAL A 189 -2.42 -3.84 3.49
C VAL A 189 -1.26 -4.10 4.44
N ASN A 190 -0.89 -5.37 4.58
CA ASN A 190 0.23 -5.81 5.42
C ASN A 190 1.32 -6.49 4.58
N HIS A 191 2.57 -6.10 4.80
CA HIS A 191 3.74 -6.56 4.05
C HIS A 191 4.95 -6.57 4.97
N LEU A 192 5.91 -7.48 4.76
CA LEU A 192 7.06 -7.66 5.66
C LEU A 192 8.00 -6.44 5.75
N SER A 193 7.94 -5.53 4.76
CA SER A 193 8.69 -4.27 4.79
C SER A 193 8.03 -3.18 5.65
N LEU A 194 6.82 -3.45 6.19
CA LEU A 194 6.08 -2.53 7.03
C LEU A 194 6.22 -2.92 8.50
N HIS A 195 6.38 -1.90 9.36
CA HIS A 195 6.28 -2.09 10.81
C HIS A 195 4.81 -2.18 11.27
N TYR A 196 3.91 -1.48 10.56
CA TYR A 196 2.46 -1.50 10.78
C TYR A 196 1.72 -1.55 9.44
N PRO A 197 0.54 -2.20 9.37
CA PRO A 197 -0.26 -2.22 8.15
C PRO A 197 -0.62 -0.83 7.65
N LEU A 198 -0.64 -0.66 6.32
CA LEU A 198 -1.15 0.55 5.70
C LEU A 198 -2.66 0.44 5.54
N GLN A 199 -3.40 1.44 6.00
CA GLN A 199 -4.86 1.45 5.95
C GLN A 199 -5.39 2.65 5.16
N LYS A 200 -6.47 2.42 4.41
CA LYS A 200 -7.26 3.48 3.79
C LYS A 200 -8.75 3.21 3.95
N ASN A 201 -9.47 4.25 4.38
CA ASN A 201 -10.91 4.21 4.57
C ASN A 201 -11.64 4.85 3.38
N ALA A 202 -12.83 4.34 3.10
CA ALA A 202 -13.83 4.95 2.23
C ALA A 202 -15.17 4.99 2.96
N ASP A 203 -15.72 6.20 3.10
CA ASP A 203 -16.97 6.43 3.82
C ASP A 203 -18.16 5.96 2.99
N LEU A 204 -19.04 5.16 3.60
CA LEU A 204 -20.23 4.64 2.92
C LEU A 204 -21.28 5.73 2.68
N SER A 205 -21.22 6.84 3.43
CA SER A 205 -22.03 8.05 3.21
C SER A 205 -21.93 8.56 1.78
N GLU A 206 -20.75 8.47 1.15
CA GLU A 206 -20.55 8.94 -0.23
C GLU A 206 -21.17 8.02 -1.28
N THR A 207 -21.56 6.81 -0.87
CA THR A 207 -22.13 5.79 -1.75
C THR A 207 -23.65 5.67 -1.59
N ILE A 208 -24.23 6.08 -0.46
CA ILE A 208 -25.66 5.89 -0.19
C ILE A 208 -26.51 6.93 -0.93
N LEU A 209 -27.62 6.47 -1.50
CA LEU A 209 -28.73 7.25 -2.02
C LEU A 209 -30.04 6.81 -1.35
N VAL A 210 -30.78 7.77 -0.79
CA VAL A 210 -32.16 7.56 -0.34
C VAL A 210 -33.05 8.54 -1.09
N PRO A 211 -33.89 8.07 -2.04
CA PRO A 211 -34.81 8.93 -2.76
C PRO A 211 -35.85 9.58 -1.84
N SER A 212 -36.19 10.84 -2.12
CA SER A 212 -37.20 11.57 -1.35
C SER A 212 -38.60 11.02 -1.57
N LYS A 213 -39.40 10.97 -0.50
CA LYS A 213 -40.85 10.83 -0.57
C LYS A 213 -41.51 12.20 -0.60
N MET A 214 -42.14 12.52 -1.72
CA MET A 214 -42.82 13.80 -1.94
C MET A 214 -44.24 13.80 -1.38
N SER A 215 -44.70 14.91 -0.84
CA SER A 215 -46.07 15.11 -0.38
C SER A 215 -46.50 16.56 -0.60
N ILE A 216 -47.67 16.77 -1.19
CA ILE A 216 -48.23 18.10 -1.43
C ILE A 216 -49.40 18.32 -0.46
N PHE A 217 -49.43 19.50 0.16
CA PHE A 217 -50.46 19.91 1.10
C PHE A 217 -51.07 21.24 0.66
N GLU A 218 -52.39 21.35 0.76
CA GLU A 218 -53.12 22.57 0.45
C GLU A 218 -53.75 23.13 1.72
N HIS A 219 -53.56 24.43 1.96
CA HIS A 219 -54.14 25.14 3.09
C HIS A 219 -54.92 26.36 2.60
N LEU A 220 -56.20 26.46 2.99
CA LEU A 220 -57.00 27.65 2.73
C LEU A 220 -56.53 28.80 3.63
N ILE A 221 -56.28 29.95 3.01
CA ILE A 221 -55.91 31.20 3.69
C ILE A 221 -57.07 32.20 3.54
N PRO A 222 -57.29 33.11 4.52
CA PRO A 222 -58.24 34.21 4.37
C PRO A 222 -58.09 34.94 3.03
N LYS A 223 -59.21 35.43 2.48
CA LYS A 223 -59.33 36.02 1.13
C LYS A 223 -59.36 35.03 -0.05
N ASN A 224 -59.88 33.81 0.17
CA ASN A 224 -60.11 32.83 -0.89
C ASN A 224 -58.85 32.41 -1.67
N LYS A 225 -57.68 32.43 -1.00
CA LYS A 225 -56.40 31.98 -1.57
C LYS A 225 -56.04 30.60 -1.03
N ILE A 226 -55.38 29.80 -1.85
CA ILE A 226 -54.85 28.49 -1.48
C ILE A 226 -53.34 28.59 -1.39
N ASN A 227 -52.76 28.08 -0.30
CA ASN A 227 -51.33 27.89 -0.17
C ASN A 227 -50.99 26.42 -0.39
N VAL A 228 -50.15 26.17 -1.38
CA VAL A 228 -49.70 24.82 -1.75
C VAL A 228 -48.28 24.64 -1.24
N ILE A 229 -48.07 23.60 -0.43
CA ILE A 229 -46.78 23.31 0.21
C ILE A 229 -46.33 21.94 -0.28
N CYS A 230 -45.14 21.88 -0.89
CA CYS A 230 -44.49 20.63 -1.23
C CYS A 230 -43.49 20.28 -0.13
N LYS A 231 -43.57 19.06 0.40
CA LYS A 231 -42.61 18.52 1.37
C LYS A 231 -41.90 17.33 0.78
N ALA A 232 -40.58 17.36 0.79
CA ALA A 232 -39.72 16.26 0.42
C ALA A 232 -39.18 15.63 1.70
N LYS A 233 -39.58 14.40 1.99
CA LYS A 233 -39.23 13.72 3.25
C LYS A 233 -38.28 12.57 3.02
N LYS A 234 -37.44 12.30 4.02
CA LYS A 234 -36.62 11.08 4.14
C LYS A 234 -35.69 10.85 2.96
N PHE A 235 -34.85 11.83 2.62
CA PHE A 235 -33.89 11.71 1.52
C PHE A 235 -32.44 11.89 1.97
N TYR A 236 -31.51 11.40 1.14
CA TYR A 236 -30.06 11.52 1.33
C TYR A 236 -29.34 11.35 -0.03
N PRO A 237 -28.27 12.11 -0.34
CA PRO A 237 -27.63 13.15 0.49
C PRO A 237 -28.44 14.45 0.56
N GLU A 238 -27.95 15.43 1.31
CA GLU A 238 -28.48 16.79 1.27
C GLU A 238 -28.25 17.41 -0.12
N GLY A 239 -29.24 18.15 -0.63
CA GLY A 239 -29.14 18.82 -1.92
C GLY A 239 -30.23 18.39 -2.91
N ILE A 240 -31.47 18.74 -2.59
CA ILE A 240 -32.60 18.60 -3.52
C ILE A 240 -33.02 19.96 -4.06
N GLN A 241 -33.65 19.97 -5.23
CA GLN A 241 -34.26 21.15 -5.83
C GLN A 241 -35.75 20.89 -6.06
N LEU A 242 -36.60 21.81 -5.61
CA LEU A 242 -38.04 21.77 -5.86
C LEU A 242 -38.38 22.69 -7.04
N ILE A 243 -39.06 22.12 -8.02
CA ILE A 243 -39.51 22.81 -9.23
C ILE A 243 -41.03 22.69 -9.30
N TRP A 244 -41.70 23.84 -9.31
CA TRP A 244 -43.15 23.93 -9.43
C TRP A 244 -43.55 24.08 -10.90
N LEU A 245 -44.54 23.28 -11.30
CA LEU A 245 -45.09 23.28 -12.64
C LEU A 245 -46.56 23.68 -12.56
N ASN A 246 -46.97 24.62 -13.41
CA ASN A 246 -48.36 24.97 -13.64
C ASN A 246 -48.72 24.62 -15.09
N ASN A 247 -49.63 23.67 -15.29
CA ASN A 247 -50.03 23.15 -16.60
C ASN A 247 -48.83 22.73 -17.48
N GLY A 248 -47.81 22.10 -16.88
CA GLY A 248 -46.60 21.62 -17.56
C GLY A 248 -45.50 22.68 -17.76
N ASN A 249 -45.76 23.95 -17.46
CA ASN A 249 -44.77 25.02 -17.55
C ASN A 249 -44.17 25.33 -16.18
N ILE A 250 -42.87 25.60 -16.13
CA ILE A 250 -42.18 26.00 -14.89
C ILE A 250 -42.78 27.31 -14.38
N SER A 251 -43.40 27.27 -13.20
CA SER A 251 -43.97 28.44 -12.54
C SER A 251 -43.00 29.04 -11.52
N GLN A 252 -42.27 28.18 -10.80
CA GLN A 252 -41.34 28.59 -9.75
C GLN A 252 -40.27 27.52 -9.52
N ILE A 253 -39.08 27.97 -9.12
CA ILE A 253 -38.00 27.10 -8.65
C ILE A 253 -37.58 27.61 -7.27
N ASP A 254 -37.64 26.75 -6.27
CA ASP A 254 -37.24 27.13 -4.91
C ASP A 254 -35.71 27.11 -4.81
N LYS A 255 -35.11 28.30 -4.73
CA LYS A 255 -33.64 28.48 -4.77
C LYS A 255 -32.95 28.19 -3.44
N THR A 256 -33.65 28.35 -2.33
CA THR A 256 -33.14 28.11 -0.98
C THR A 256 -34.16 27.29 -0.22
N LEU A 257 -33.86 26.01 -0.04
CA LEU A 257 -34.64 25.09 0.76
C LEU A 257 -33.90 24.88 2.08
N THR A 258 -34.60 25.14 3.19
CA THR A 258 -34.04 24.89 4.52
C THR A 258 -34.30 23.43 4.85
N SER A 259 -33.28 22.59 4.71
CA SER A 259 -33.38 21.19 5.07
C SER A 259 -33.19 21.01 6.58
N SER A 260 -33.84 19.99 7.14
CA SER A 260 -33.64 19.56 8.52
C SER A 260 -33.31 18.08 8.54
N MET A 261 -32.22 17.72 9.22
CA MET A 261 -31.83 16.33 9.39
C MET A 261 -32.59 15.73 10.58
N SER A 262 -33.20 14.58 10.36
CA SER A 262 -33.88 13.80 11.39
C SER A 262 -32.89 12.87 12.11
N SER A 263 -33.29 12.30 13.25
CA SER A 263 -32.43 11.40 14.04
C SER A 263 -32.03 10.11 13.31
N ASP A 264 -32.73 9.75 12.23
CA ASP A 264 -32.43 8.62 11.35
C ASP A 264 -31.36 8.96 10.28
N GLY A 265 -30.80 10.17 10.30
CA GLY A 265 -29.77 10.63 9.35
C GLY A 265 -30.33 11.10 8.01
N LEU A 266 -31.67 11.16 7.86
CA LEU A 266 -32.33 11.56 6.62
C LEU A 266 -32.81 13.01 6.67
N TYR A 267 -32.81 13.67 5.52
CA TYR A 267 -33.21 15.06 5.38
C TYR A 267 -34.71 15.19 5.06
N THR A 268 -35.29 16.31 5.51
CA THR A 268 -36.64 16.76 5.16
C THR A 268 -36.65 18.24 4.85
N VAL A 269 -37.41 18.61 3.83
CA VAL A 269 -37.73 19.98 3.40
C VAL A 269 -39.26 20.11 3.33
#